data_AF-A0A3N5ZKN0-F1
#
_entry.id   AF-A0A3N5ZKN0-F1
#
_cell.length_a   1.000
_cell.length_b   1.000
_cell.length_c   1.000
_cell.angle_alpha   90.00
_cell.angle_beta   90.00
_cell.angle_gamma   90.00
#
_symmetry.space_group_name_H-M   'P 1'
#
loop_
_entity.id
_entity.type
_entity.pdbx_description
1 polymer ?
#
loop_
_entity_poly.entity_id
_entity_poly.type
_entity_poly.pdbx_seq_one_letter_code
_entity_poly.pdbx_strand_id
1 'polypeptide(L)'
;MSEQSNRYEKLEEIRKLGFDAYPHKFNWTHTVPQILETFSPKSAEDLEHQPVRVSTAGRVMALRGHGKAGFAHLSGGGGKIQIYARQDRLGEKVYELYKLLDLGDMVGVSGTMFRTRTGELTILLDHL
;
A
#
# COMPACT_ATOMS: atom_id res chain seq x y z
N MET A 1 -26.17 -9.61 -11.83
CA MET A 1 -25.77 -9.76 -10.43
C MET A 1 -25.20 -8.42 -10.00
N SER A 2 -25.81 -7.81 -8.99
CA SER A 2 -25.67 -6.38 -8.67
C SER A 2 -24.33 -6.08 -7.98
N GLU A 3 -23.71 -4.94 -8.29
CA GLU A 3 -22.45 -4.44 -7.68
C GLU A 3 -22.42 -4.49 -6.14
N GLN A 4 -23.60 -4.45 -5.51
CA GLN A 4 -23.74 -4.54 -4.05
C GLN A 4 -23.40 -5.92 -3.47
N SER A 5 -23.66 -7.03 -4.17
CA SER A 5 -23.37 -8.37 -3.63
C SER A 5 -21.87 -8.63 -3.51
N ASN A 6 -21.09 -8.19 -4.50
CA ASN A 6 -19.65 -8.41 -4.54
C ASN A 6 -18.91 -7.69 -3.39
N ARG A 7 -19.37 -6.49 -3.00
CA ARG A 7 -18.81 -5.77 -1.84
C ARG A 7 -19.06 -6.51 -0.52
N TYR A 8 -20.21 -7.16 -0.36
CA TYR A 8 -20.50 -7.93 0.86
C TYR A 8 -19.65 -9.20 0.95
N GLU A 9 -19.49 -9.92 -0.16
CA GLU A 9 -18.66 -11.13 -0.22
C GLU A 9 -17.19 -10.82 0.12
N LYS A 10 -16.66 -9.72 -0.41
CA LYS A 10 -15.30 -9.25 -0.07
C LYS A 10 -15.15 -8.91 1.41
N LEU A 11 -16.14 -8.24 2.00
CA LEU A 11 -16.12 -7.93 3.44
C LEU A 11 -16.12 -9.20 4.30
N GLU A 12 -16.86 -10.22 3.90
CA GLU A 12 -16.85 -11.52 4.57
C GLU A 12 -15.50 -12.25 4.41
N GLU A 13 -14.88 -12.20 3.23
CA GLU A 13 -13.53 -12.74 3.02
C GLU A 13 -12.49 -12.05 3.90
N ILE A 14 -12.52 -10.72 3.98
CA ILE A 14 -11.63 -9.93 4.84
C ILE A 14 -11.78 -10.36 6.30
N ARG A 15 -13.03 -10.54 6.77
CA ARG A 15 -13.31 -11.05 8.13
C ARG A 15 -12.83 -12.48 8.33
N LYS A 16 -13.01 -13.38 7.34
CA LYS A 16 -12.51 -14.77 7.38
C LYS A 16 -10.99 -14.85 7.45
N LEU A 17 -10.29 -13.93 6.78
CA LEU A 17 -8.83 -13.80 6.87
C LEU A 17 -8.36 -13.37 8.27
N GLY A 18 -9.28 -12.93 9.14
CA GLY A 18 -9.01 -12.48 10.49
C GLY A 18 -8.60 -11.00 10.57
N PHE A 19 -8.78 -10.25 9.48
CA PHE A 19 -8.56 -8.82 9.46
C PHE A 19 -9.85 -8.09 9.80
N ASP A 20 -9.72 -7.04 10.61
CA ASP A 20 -10.83 -6.11 10.80
C ASP A 20 -10.98 -5.28 9.52
N ALA A 21 -12.16 -5.34 8.89
CA ALA A 21 -12.42 -4.61 7.65
C ALA A 21 -12.32 -3.09 7.82
N TYR A 22 -12.43 -2.61 9.06
CA TYR A 22 -12.26 -1.22 9.44
C TYR A 22 -11.43 -1.13 10.72
N PRO A 23 -10.09 -1.22 10.64
CA PRO A 23 -9.26 -1.01 11.81
C PRO A 23 -9.49 0.41 12.32
N HIS A 24 -10.07 0.53 13.52
CA HIS A 24 -10.48 1.82 14.09
C HIS A 24 -9.31 2.81 14.31
N LYS A 25 -8.06 2.35 14.23
CA LYS A 25 -6.86 3.16 14.39
C LYS A 25 -5.76 2.67 13.45
N PHE A 26 -5.45 3.47 12.43
CA PHE A 26 -4.22 3.31 11.65
C PHE A 26 -3.29 4.49 11.95
N ASN A 27 -2.16 4.21 12.60
CA ASN A 27 -1.17 5.24 12.90
C ASN A 27 -0.30 5.47 11.66
N TRP A 28 -0.64 6.47 10.85
CA TRP A 28 0.30 7.00 9.88
C TRP A 28 1.38 7.83 10.58
N THR A 29 2.57 7.86 10.00
CA THR A 29 3.69 8.70 10.46
C THR A 29 3.87 9.89 9.54
N HIS A 30 3.63 9.71 8.24
CA HIS A 30 3.84 10.71 7.22
C HIS A 30 2.67 10.72 6.25
N THR A 31 2.36 11.90 5.72
CA THR A 31 1.44 12.04 4.59
C THR A 31 2.18 11.82 3.28
N VAL A 32 1.47 11.38 2.23
CA VAL A 32 2.04 11.23 0.89
C VAL A 32 2.82 12.47 0.41
N PRO A 33 2.29 13.71 0.48
CA PRO A 33 3.06 14.90 0.09
C PRO A 33 4.33 15.10 0.93
N GLN A 34 4.30 14.85 2.24
CA GLN A 34 5.50 14.94 3.09
C GLN A 34 6.57 13.92 2.68
N ILE A 35 6.16 12.70 2.34
CA ILE A 35 7.08 11.66 1.84
C ILE A 35 7.73 12.14 0.53
N LEU A 36 6.94 12.67 -0.40
CA LEU A 36 7.47 13.18 -1.66
C LEU A 36 8.43 14.34 -1.42
N GLU A 37 8.09 15.32 -0.58
CA GLU A 37 8.95 16.48 -0.33
C GLU A 37 10.26 16.08 0.38
N THR A 38 10.19 15.18 1.35
CA THR A 38 11.33 14.76 2.16
C THR A 38 12.27 13.80 1.42
N PHE A 39 11.72 12.91 0.59
CA PHE A 39 12.48 11.82 -0.04
C PHE A 39 12.70 11.98 -1.55
N SER A 40 12.00 12.88 -2.24
CA SER A 40 12.29 13.21 -3.65
C SER A 40 13.75 13.60 -3.92
N PRO A 41 14.41 14.43 -3.06
CA PRO A 41 15.81 14.76 -3.27
C PRO A 41 16.79 13.64 -2.89
N LYS A 42 16.35 12.56 -2.23
CA LYS A 42 17.24 11.45 -1.82
C LYS A 42 17.48 10.46 -2.96
N SER A 43 18.71 10.02 -3.13
CA SER A 43 19.05 9.04 -4.15
C SER A 43 18.64 7.63 -3.72
N ALA A 44 18.65 6.68 -4.66
CA ALA A 44 18.42 5.27 -4.32
C ALA A 44 19.44 4.78 -3.28
N GLU A 45 20.70 5.13 -3.45
CA GLU A 45 21.81 4.80 -2.55
C GLU A 45 21.58 5.34 -1.13
N ASP A 46 21.10 6.59 -0.99
CA ASP A 46 20.79 7.16 0.32
C ASP A 46 19.70 6.36 1.06
N LEU A 47 18.67 5.92 0.33
CA LEU A 47 17.57 5.13 0.88
C LEU A 47 17.99 3.68 1.18
N GLU A 48 18.95 3.14 0.43
CA GLU A 48 19.53 1.82 0.69
C GLU A 48 20.46 1.85 1.91
N HIS A 49 21.29 2.90 2.06
CA HIS A 49 22.15 3.09 3.22
C HIS A 49 21.38 3.43 4.49
N GLN A 50 20.28 4.19 4.36
CA GLN A 50 19.41 4.58 5.47
C GLN A 50 17.96 4.19 5.16
N PRO A 51 17.56 2.93 5.43
CA PRO A 51 16.21 2.47 5.17
C PRO A 51 15.21 3.23 6.03
N VAL A 52 14.36 4.03 5.39
CA VAL A 52 13.35 4.83 6.09
C VAL A 52 12.03 4.09 6.11
N ARG A 53 11.54 3.76 7.31
CA ARG A 53 10.21 3.22 7.48
C ARG A 53 9.18 4.35 7.52
N VAL A 54 8.17 4.23 6.67
CA VAL A 54 7.06 5.18 6.60
C VAL A 54 5.75 4.43 6.75
N SER A 55 4.75 5.12 7.28
CA SER A 55 3.38 4.65 7.34
C SER A 55 2.50 5.77 6.85
N THR A 56 1.68 5.52 5.85
CA THR A 56 0.78 6.49 5.24
C THR A 56 -0.54 5.80 4.96
N ALA A 57 -1.62 6.55 4.83
CA ALA A 57 -2.84 6.03 4.23
C ALA A 57 -3.20 6.83 2.99
N GLY A 58 -3.90 6.18 2.07
CA GLY A 58 -4.30 6.80 0.82
C GLY A 58 -5.38 6.00 0.13
N ARG A 59 -5.95 6.60 -0.91
CA ARG A 59 -6.93 5.97 -1.78
C ARG A 59 -6.23 5.22 -2.91
N VAL A 60 -6.59 3.96 -3.14
CA VAL A 60 -6.09 3.17 -4.26
C VAL A 60 -6.60 3.77 -5.57
N MET A 61 -5.69 4.26 -6.40
CA MET A 61 -5.99 4.84 -7.72
C MET A 61 -5.68 3.90 -8.87
N ALA A 62 -4.73 2.99 -8.65
CA ALA A 62 -4.39 1.95 -9.60
C ALA A 62 -3.88 0.74 -8.83
N LEU A 63 -4.27 -0.45 -9.25
CA LEU A 63 -3.80 -1.72 -8.72
C LEU A 63 -3.34 -2.58 -9.89
N ARG A 64 -2.09 -3.06 -9.84
CA ARG A 64 -1.49 -3.92 -10.86
C ARG A 64 -0.85 -5.12 -10.17
N GLY A 65 -1.54 -6.25 -10.18
CA GLY A 65 -0.99 -7.52 -9.69
C GLY A 65 -0.32 -8.34 -10.79
N HIS A 66 0.81 -8.97 -10.48
CA HIS A 66 1.44 -9.98 -11.31
C HIS A 66 1.85 -11.19 -10.46
N GLY A 67 0.97 -12.19 -10.39
CA GLY A 67 1.21 -13.40 -9.60
C GLY A 67 1.39 -13.13 -8.11
N LYS A 68 2.63 -13.28 -7.62
CA LYS A 68 3.02 -13.13 -6.20
C LYS A 68 3.58 -11.74 -5.83
N ALA A 69 3.58 -10.79 -6.77
CA ALA A 69 3.94 -9.41 -6.51
C ALA A 69 2.95 -8.45 -7.19
N GLY A 70 2.82 -7.24 -6.68
CA GLY A 70 1.94 -6.24 -7.24
C GLY A 70 2.41 -4.82 -6.94
N PHE A 71 2.07 -3.91 -7.84
CA PHE A 71 2.25 -2.47 -7.66
C PHE A 71 0.88 -1.81 -7.53
N ALA A 72 0.77 -0.85 -6.63
CA ALA A 72 -0.42 0.01 -6.57
C ALA A 72 0.00 1.47 -6.50
N HIS A 73 -0.91 2.35 -6.89
CA HIS A 73 -0.77 3.78 -6.67
C HIS A 73 -1.76 4.22 -5.61
N LEU A 74 -1.26 4.85 -4.56
CA LEU A 74 -2.07 5.50 -3.55
C LEU A 74 -2.06 7.00 -3.76
N SER A 75 -3.23 7.62 -3.61
CA SER A 75 -3.41 9.06 -3.58
C SER A 75 -3.82 9.52 -2.19
N GLY A 76 -3.12 10.48 -1.62
CA GLY A 76 -3.39 11.01 -0.28
C GLY A 76 -2.93 12.45 -0.17
N GLY A 77 -3.74 13.32 0.45
CA GLY A 77 -3.35 14.70 0.75
C GLY A 77 -2.88 15.54 -0.46
N GLY A 78 -3.34 15.22 -1.68
CA GLY A 78 -2.93 15.90 -2.91
C GLY A 78 -1.68 15.35 -3.60
N GLY A 79 -1.03 14.33 -3.02
CA GLY A 79 0.10 13.62 -3.63
C GLY A 79 -0.27 12.20 -4.06
N LYS A 80 0.59 11.61 -4.90
CA LYS A 80 0.51 10.20 -5.31
C LYS A 80 1.82 9.48 -5.00
N ILE A 81 1.73 8.25 -4.50
CA ILE A 81 2.88 7.41 -4.18
C ILE A 81 2.64 6.00 -4.72
N GLN A 82 3.69 5.37 -5.23
CA GLN A 82 3.65 3.97 -5.61
C GLN A 82 3.93 3.10 -4.38
N ILE A 83 3.21 1.99 -4.25
CA ILE A 83 3.45 0.94 -3.26
C ILE A 83 3.78 -0.35 -4.00
N TYR A 84 4.61 -1.16 -3.39
CA TYR A 84 5.04 -2.45 -3.91
C TYR A 84 4.75 -3.55 -2.88
N ALA A 85 3.84 -4.44 -3.24
CA ALA A 85 3.41 -5.58 -2.45
C ALA A 85 4.08 -6.85 -2.96
N ARG A 86 4.63 -7.67 -2.06
CA ARG A 86 5.13 -9.01 -2.37
C ARG A 86 4.56 -10.01 -1.38
N GLN A 87 4.00 -11.11 -1.88
CA GLN A 87 3.43 -12.18 -1.06
C GLN A 87 4.46 -12.76 -0.08
N ASP A 88 5.70 -12.91 -0.52
CA ASP A 88 6.80 -13.44 0.29
C ASP A 88 7.09 -12.59 1.54
N ARG A 89 6.89 -11.27 1.45
CA ARG A 89 7.15 -10.32 2.54
C ARG A 89 5.91 -10.07 3.40
N LEU A 90 4.76 -9.94 2.79
CA LEU A 90 3.49 -9.67 3.47
C LEU A 90 2.87 -10.94 4.08
N GLY A 91 3.26 -12.11 3.59
CA GLY A 91 2.57 -13.36 3.87
C GLY A 91 1.31 -13.53 3.00
N GLU A 92 0.82 -14.75 2.94
CA GLU A 92 -0.32 -15.11 2.08
C GLU A 92 -1.59 -14.35 2.46
N LYS A 93 -1.92 -14.28 3.75
CA LYS A 93 -3.15 -13.63 4.24
C LYS A 93 -3.24 -12.14 3.90
N VAL A 94 -2.16 -11.39 4.14
CA VAL A 94 -2.11 -9.94 3.85
C VAL A 94 -2.08 -9.71 2.34
N TYR A 95 -1.44 -10.60 1.59
CA TYR A 95 -1.43 -10.51 0.13
C TYR A 95 -2.81 -10.83 -0.49
N GLU A 96 -3.58 -11.75 0.11
CA GLU A 96 -4.99 -11.95 -0.25
C GLU A 96 -5.82 -10.71 0.04
N LEU A 97 -5.64 -10.06 1.20
CA LEU A 97 -6.27 -8.77 1.50
C LEU A 97 -5.93 -7.72 0.42
N TYR A 98 -4.66 -7.63 0.02
CA TYR A 98 -4.22 -6.74 -1.06
C TYR A 98 -4.90 -7.05 -2.41
N LYS A 99 -5.16 -8.33 -2.73
CA LYS A 99 -5.87 -8.72 -3.95
C LYS A 99 -7.35 -8.38 -3.91
N LEU A 100 -7.96 -8.32 -2.73
CA LEU A 100 -9.36 -7.98 -2.55
C LEU A 100 -9.62 -6.47 -2.72
N LEU A 101 -8.58 -5.63 -2.57
CA LEU A 101 -8.66 -4.18 -2.74
C LEU A 101 -9.17 -3.78 -4.13
N ASP A 102 -10.04 -2.77 -4.14
CA ASP A 102 -10.52 -2.15 -5.36
C ASP A 102 -10.03 -0.71 -5.53
N LEU A 103 -10.17 -0.22 -6.76
CA LEU A 103 -9.99 1.17 -7.10
C LEU A 103 -10.98 2.02 -6.29
N GLY A 104 -10.46 2.99 -5.55
CA GLY A 104 -11.24 3.86 -4.69
C GLY A 104 -11.25 3.45 -3.22
N ASP A 105 -10.71 2.29 -2.85
CA ASP A 105 -10.61 1.90 -1.43
C ASP A 105 -9.56 2.73 -0.70
N MET A 106 -9.81 3.02 0.57
CA MET A 106 -8.87 3.70 1.45
C MET A 106 -8.09 2.66 2.23
N VAL A 107 -6.77 2.67 2.10
CA VAL A 107 -5.88 1.71 2.74
C VAL A 107 -4.78 2.41 3.49
N GLY A 108 -4.49 1.91 4.68
CA GLY A 108 -3.27 2.20 5.41
C GLY A 108 -2.15 1.29 4.91
N VAL A 109 -0.97 1.83 4.74
CA VAL A 109 0.21 1.07 4.34
C VAL A 109 1.39 1.45 5.20
N SER A 110 2.15 0.45 5.61
CA SER A 110 3.42 0.68 6.29
C SER A 110 4.51 -0.15 5.62
N GLY A 111 5.68 0.45 5.50
CA GLY A 111 6.74 -0.14 4.71
C GLY A 111 8.01 0.67 4.72
N THR A 112 8.97 0.19 3.96
CA THR A 112 10.27 0.84 3.81
C THR A 112 10.31 1.59 2.48
N MET A 113 10.73 2.85 2.50
CA MET A 113 10.96 3.66 1.31
C MET A 113 12.12 3.10 0.51
N PHE A 114 11.93 2.95 -0.79
CA PHE A 114 13.00 2.65 -1.73
C PHE A 114 12.75 3.35 -3.06
N ARG A 115 13.76 3.39 -3.91
CA ARG A 115 13.66 3.94 -5.26
C ARG A 115 13.78 2.81 -6.26
N THR A 116 12.86 2.75 -7.22
CA THR A 116 12.94 1.76 -8.29
C THR A 116 14.04 2.12 -9.28
N ARG A 117 14.40 1.18 -10.16
CA ARG A 117 15.37 1.42 -11.25
C ARG A 117 14.96 2.55 -12.20
N THR A 118 13.67 2.85 -12.31
CA THR A 118 13.14 3.96 -13.11
C THR A 118 13.21 5.31 -12.39
N GLY A 119 13.72 5.35 -11.16
CA GLY A 119 13.83 6.57 -10.36
C GLY A 119 12.56 6.95 -9.63
N GLU A 120 11.55 6.07 -9.59
CA GLU A 120 10.26 6.35 -8.95
C GLU A 120 10.28 5.96 -7.45
N LEU A 121 9.84 6.88 -6.60
CA LEU A 121 9.71 6.64 -5.16
C LEU A 121 8.60 5.63 -4.90
N THR A 122 8.97 4.54 -4.24
CA THR A 122 8.07 3.42 -3.98
C THR A 122 8.18 2.97 -2.52
N ILE A 123 7.05 2.65 -1.91
CA ILE A 123 7.00 2.07 -0.57
C ILE A 123 6.96 0.54 -0.72
N LEU A 124 7.98 -0.15 -0.21
CA LEU A 124 7.96 -1.60 -0.09
C LEU A 124 7.13 -1.98 1.14
N LEU A 125 5.98 -2.59 0.90
CA LEU A 125 5.02 -2.94 1.93
C LEU A 125 5.58 -4.00 2.90
N ASP A 126 5.48 -3.69 4.19
CA ASP A 126 5.72 -4.60 5.30
C ASP A 126 4.40 -4.99 5.97
N HIS A 127 3.47 -4.03 6.13
CA HIS A 127 2.10 -4.28 6.60
C HIS A 127 1.06 -3.46 5.83
N LEU A 128 -0.12 -4.05 5.67
CA LEU A 128 -1.33 -3.48 5.08
C LEU A 128 -2.43 -3.43 6.15
#